data_AF-A0A967N6E4-F1
#
_entry.id   AF-A0A967N6E4-F1
#
_cell.length_a   1.000
_cell.length_b   1.000
_cell.length_c   1.000
_cell.angle_alpha   90.00
_cell.angle_beta   90.00
_cell.angle_gamma   90.00
#
_symmetry.space_group_name_H-M   'P 1'
#
loop_
_entity.id
_entity.type
_entity.pdbx_description
1 polymer ?
#
loop_
_entity_poly.entity_id
_entity_poly.type
_entity_poly.pdbx_seq_one_letter_code
_entity_poly.pdbx_strand_id
1 'polypeptide(L)' 'AARVLEKAGYELEGRMRKSAIKDGEILDQLLYAYVRASGS' A
#
# COMPACT_ATOMS: atom_id res chain seq x y z
N ALA A 1 -6.71 -7.15 -1.61
CA ALA A 1 -6.06 -6.22 -0.67
C ALA A 1 -6.41 -4.77 -0.96
N ALA A 2 -6.01 -4.20 -2.11
CA ALA A 2 -6.25 -2.79 -2.50
C ALA A 2 -7.65 -2.23 -2.13
N ARG A 3 -8.72 -2.83 -2.66
CA ARG A 3 -10.11 -2.40 -2.37
C ARG A 3 -10.50 -2.43 -0.88
N VAL A 4 -9.90 -3.32 -0.09
CA VAL A 4 -10.16 -3.41 1.35
C VAL A 4 -9.44 -2.26 2.07
N LEU A 5 -8.20 -1.97 1.68
CA LEU A 5 -7.42 -0.86 2.21
C LEU A 5 -8.09 0.49 1.92
N GLU A 6 -8.53 0.68 0.67
CA GLU A 6 -9.28 1.88 0.25
C GLU A 6 -10.57 2.06 1.06
N LYS A 7 -11.35 0.98 1.23
CA LYS A 7 -12.56 1.01 2.07
C LYS A 7 -12.28 1.25 3.55
N ALA A 8 -11.10 0.89 4.02
CA ALA A 8 -10.65 1.14 5.39
C ALA A 8 -10.03 2.54 5.57
N GLY A 9 -10.03 3.39 4.53
CA GLY A 9 -9.53 4.76 4.58
C GLY A 9 -8.02 4.90 4.37
N TYR A 10 -7.35 3.85 3.89
CA TYR A 10 -5.96 3.96 3.46
C TYR A 10 -5.90 4.54 2.05
N GLU A 11 -4.88 5.35 1.78
CA GLU A 11 -4.62 5.97 0.50
C GLU A 11 -3.40 5.34 -0.20
N LEU A 12 -3.46 5.22 -1.53
CA LEU A 12 -2.35 4.73 -2.32
C LEU A 12 -1.27 5.81 -2.43
N GLU A 13 -0.13 5.59 -1.81
CA GLU A 13 0.98 6.53 -1.80
C GLU A 13 1.98 6.27 -2.93
N GLY A 14 2.05 5.02 -3.42
CA GLY A 14 2.90 4.72 -4.57
C GLY A 14 2.92 3.26 -5.01
N ARG A 15 3.56 3.05 -6.16
CA ARG A 15 3.88 1.71 -6.68
C ARG A 15 5.40 1.53 -6.65
N MET A 16 5.85 0.66 -5.77
CA MET A 16 7.25 0.32 -5.59
C MET A 16 7.65 -0.78 -6.58
N ARG A 17 8.49 -0.45 -7.55
CA ARG A 17 8.91 -1.38 -8.60
C ARG A 17 9.90 -2.40 -8.05
N LYS A 18 9.68 -3.69 -8.37
CA LYS A 18 10.59 -4.80 -7.98
C LYS A 18 10.96 -4.83 -6.48
N SER A 19 9.98 -4.61 -5.62
CA SER A 19 10.19 -4.36 -4.18
C SER A 19 9.76 -5.51 -3.28
N ALA A 20 9.18 -6.58 -3.84
CA ALA A 20 8.77 -7.77 -3.10
C ALA A 20 9.26 -9.04 -3.80
N ILE A 21 9.64 -10.05 -3.01
CA ILE A 21 9.92 -11.40 -3.49
C ILE A 21 8.84 -12.32 -2.93
N LYS A 22 8.14 -13.04 -3.81
CA LYS A 22 7.11 -14.01 -3.43
C LYS A 22 7.22 -15.21 -4.35
N ASP A 23 7.26 -16.41 -3.77
CA ASP A 23 7.34 -17.68 -4.52
C ASP A 23 8.49 -17.70 -5.56
N GLY A 24 9.61 -17.03 -5.23
CA GLY A 24 10.79 -16.90 -6.09
C GLY A 24 10.69 -15.79 -7.16
N GLU A 25 9.55 -15.12 -7.28
CA GLU A 25 9.34 -14.04 -8.26
C GLU A 25 9.51 -12.66 -7.64
N ILE A 26 10.12 -11.75 -8.41
CA ILE A 26 10.24 -10.33 -8.07
C ILE A 26 9.01 -9.59 -8.58
N LEU A 27 8.28 -8.94 -7.67
CA LEU A 27 7.02 -8.27 -7.96
C LEU A 27 7.07 -6.78 -7.63
N ASP A 28 6.15 -6.04 -8.23
CA ASP A 28 5.83 -4.69 -7.76
C ASP A 28 4.93 -4.77 -6.53
N GLN A 29 5.09 -3.80 -5.63
CA GLN A 29 4.25 -3.63 -4.45
C GLN A 29 3.51 -2.29 -4.49
N LEU A 30 2.28 -2.25 -4.01
CA LEU A 30 1.56 -1.01 -3.76
C LEU A 30 1.77 -0.61 -2.30
N LEU A 31 2.19 0.64 -2.08
CA LEU A 31 2.36 1.24 -0.76
C LEU A 31 1.10 2.02 -0.41
N TYR A 32 0.45 1.63 0.68
CA TYR A 32 -0.73 2.31 1.21
C TYR A 32 -0.42 2.90 2.58
N ALA A 33 -0.89 4.12 2.84
CA ALA A 33 -0.74 4.81 4.10
C ALA A 33 -2.10 5.20 4.70
N TYR A 34 -2.18 5.25 6.03
CA TYR A 34 -3.31 5.81 6.75
C TYR A 34 -2.80 6.97 7.60
N VAL A 35 -3.14 8.20 7.21
CA VAL A 35 -2.75 9.39 7.96
C VAL A 35 -3.92 9.77 8.85
N ARG A 36 -3.79 9.52 10.16
CA ARG A 36 -4.72 10.08 11.13
C ARG A 36 -4.47 11.59 11.18
N ALA A 37 -5.49 12.39 10.89
CA ALA A 37 -5.40 13.83 11.11
C ALA A 37 -4.96 14.08 12.55
N SER A 38 -3.85 14.80 12.74
CA SER A 38 -3.45 15.28 14.07
C SER A 38 -4.58 16.13 14.59
N GLY A 39 -5.27 15.64 15.62
CA GLY A 39 -6.40 16.34 16.23
C GLY A 39 -6.00 17.76 16.60
N SER A 40 -6.77 18.72 16.09
CA SER A 40 -6.80 20.12 16.53
C SER A 40 -7.23 20.24 17.99
#